data_AF-A0A940CD45-F1
#
_entry.id   AF-A0A940CD45-F1
#
_cell.length_a   1.000
_cell.length_b   1.000
_cell.length_c   1.000
_cell.angle_alpha   90.00
_cell.angle_beta   90.00
_cell.angle_gamma   90.00
#
_symmetry.space_group_name_H-M   'P 1'
#
loop_
_entity.id
_entity.type
_entity.pdbx_description
1 polymer ?
#
loop_
_entity_poly.entity_id
_entity_poly.type
_entity_poly.pdbx_seq_one_letter_code
_entity_poly.pdbx_strand_id
1 'polypeptide(L)'
;MIREGAKQPGISSISKTSGEAIPADNTPKKLYPQEAFNEAIALTAGMPFKRQGSVQLKGKVAVEEPAEKEAENEPEEVVVSSAEYLKLVEKYTDKSGKLSYDLLNKDMIKFAHSSSVVRKMIEGGAKPKEIKSYVTGTKFRNITGNAELTDAQVAKMIDLLDEVSPKGVLKEFNDELRRKLRAQKD
;
A
#
# COMPACT_ATOMS: atom_id res chain seq x y z
N MET A 1 -39.20 -9.15 -27.58
CA MET A 1 -39.31 -8.87 -26.12
C MET A 1 -38.00 -8.28 -25.64
N ILE A 2 -37.89 -6.95 -25.62
CA ILE A 2 -36.77 -6.25 -24.99
C ILE A 2 -37.14 -6.16 -23.52
N ARG A 3 -36.36 -6.79 -22.63
CA ARG A 3 -36.60 -6.72 -21.18
C ARG A 3 -36.56 -5.25 -20.77
N GLU A 4 -37.64 -4.79 -20.15
CA GLU A 4 -37.70 -3.49 -19.49
C GLU A 4 -36.50 -3.40 -18.54
N GLY A 5 -35.67 -2.38 -18.80
CA GLY A 5 -34.38 -2.19 -18.17
C GLY A 5 -34.48 -2.23 -16.67
N ALA A 6 -33.66 -3.09 -16.06
CA ALA A 6 -33.46 -3.11 -14.63
C ALA A 6 -33.17 -1.68 -14.16
N LYS A 7 -34.02 -1.17 -13.26
CA LYS A 7 -33.89 0.13 -12.60
C LYS A 7 -32.66 0.11 -11.70
N GLN A 8 -31.47 0.18 -12.29
CA GLN A 8 -30.20 0.28 -11.57
C GLN A 8 -29.65 1.70 -11.70
N PRO A 9 -29.35 2.36 -10.56
CA PRO A 9 -28.77 3.69 -10.58
C PRO A 9 -27.38 3.65 -11.23
N GLY A 10 -27.01 4.70 -11.96
CA GLY A 10 -25.68 4.79 -12.60
C GLY A 10 -25.58 4.15 -13.99
N ILE A 11 -26.70 3.68 -14.57
CA ILE A 11 -26.76 3.23 -15.96
C ILE A 11 -27.37 4.35 -16.82
N SER A 12 -26.73 4.66 -17.95
CA SER A 12 -27.28 5.52 -19.00
C SER A 12 -27.36 4.77 -20.32
N SER A 13 -28.33 5.16 -21.14
CA SER A 13 -28.43 4.73 -22.55
C SER A 13 -27.91 5.83 -23.46
N ILE A 14 -27.43 5.48 -24.66
CA ILE A 14 -26.94 6.46 -25.63
C ILE A 14 -28.04 6.75 -26.64
N SER A 15 -28.37 8.03 -26.79
CA SER A 15 -29.27 8.48 -27.85
C SER A 15 -28.65 8.20 -29.23
N LYS A 16 -29.34 7.45 -30.08
CA LYS A 16 -28.86 7.18 -31.45
C LYS A 16 -28.90 8.42 -32.36
N THR A 17 -29.67 9.45 -32.00
CA THR A 17 -29.86 10.65 -32.81
C THR A 17 -28.95 11.80 -32.37
N SER A 18 -28.75 12.00 -31.07
CA SER A 18 -27.90 13.08 -30.53
C SER A 18 -26.53 12.62 -30.04
N GLY A 19 -26.33 11.32 -29.83
CA GLY A 19 -25.10 10.77 -29.24
C GLY A 19 -24.92 11.06 -27.75
N GLU A 20 -25.90 11.70 -27.10
CA GLU A 20 -25.85 12.09 -25.69
C GLU A 20 -26.26 10.95 -24.76
N ALA A 21 -25.73 10.98 -23.53
CA ALA A 21 -26.18 10.10 -22.47
C ALA A 21 -27.61 10.45 -22.06
N ILE A 22 -28.46 9.44 -21.97
CA ILE A 22 -29.78 9.50 -21.34
C ILE A 22 -29.69 8.66 -20.06
N PRO A 23 -29.46 9.28 -18.88
CA PRO A 23 -29.45 8.57 -17.61
C PRO A 23 -30.81 7.94 -17.32
N ALA A 24 -30.83 6.82 -16.61
CA ALA A 24 -32.07 6.23 -16.13
C ALA A 24 -32.76 7.12 -15.08
N ASP A 25 -34.10 7.10 -15.05
CA ASP A 25 -34.94 7.97 -14.19
C ASP A 25 -34.64 7.85 -12.69
N ASN A 26 -34.10 6.70 -12.26
CA ASN A 26 -33.76 6.41 -10.87
C ASN A 26 -32.34 6.84 -10.48
N THR A 27 -31.63 7.57 -11.34
CA THR A 27 -30.26 8.00 -11.08
C THR A 27 -30.24 9.16 -10.10
N PRO A 28 -29.57 9.03 -8.93
CA PRO A 28 -29.44 10.13 -7.98
C PRO A 28 -28.52 11.22 -8.56
N LYS A 29 -29.12 12.27 -9.12
CA LYS A 29 -28.43 13.38 -9.83
C LYS A 29 -27.34 14.09 -9.02
N LYS A 30 -27.39 14.00 -7.68
CA LYS A 30 -26.35 14.54 -6.79
C LYS A 30 -25.03 13.76 -6.84
N LEU A 31 -25.11 12.43 -6.99
CA LEU A 31 -23.93 11.56 -7.01
C LEU A 31 -23.43 11.35 -8.45
N TYR A 32 -24.35 11.33 -9.41
CA TYR A 32 -24.06 11.10 -10.81
C TYR A 32 -24.68 12.22 -11.66
N PRO A 33 -24.00 13.38 -11.80
CA PRO A 33 -24.46 14.46 -12.65
C PRO A 33 -24.39 14.06 -14.14
N GLN A 34 -25.18 14.74 -14.98
CA GLN A 34 -25.21 14.50 -16.42
C GLN A 34 -23.83 14.60 -17.07
N GLU A 35 -22.98 15.50 -16.57
CA GLU A 35 -21.61 15.74 -17.05
C GLU A 35 -20.75 14.48 -16.96
N ALA A 36 -20.86 13.72 -15.87
CA ALA A 36 -20.11 12.49 -15.66
C ALA A 36 -20.48 11.40 -16.70
N PHE A 37 -21.75 11.32 -17.08
CA PHE A 37 -22.18 10.38 -18.12
C PHE A 37 -21.69 10.79 -19.52
N ASN A 38 -21.69 12.09 -19.82
CA ASN A 38 -21.17 12.61 -21.09
C ASN A 38 -19.66 12.39 -21.20
N GLU A 39 -18.91 12.55 -20.10
CA GLU A 39 -17.48 12.27 -20.03
C GLU A 39 -17.19 10.78 -20.23
N ALA A 40 -17.93 9.89 -19.54
CA ALA A 40 -17.79 8.45 -19.70
C ALA A 40 -18.06 8.00 -21.16
N ILE A 41 -19.04 8.61 -21.82
CA ILE A 41 -19.27 8.39 -23.26
C ILE A 41 -18.07 8.91 -24.07
N ALA A 42 -17.56 10.11 -23.80
CA ALA A 42 -16.41 10.65 -24.52
C ALA A 42 -15.15 9.79 -24.39
N LEU A 43 -14.92 9.18 -23.21
CA LEU A 43 -13.82 8.26 -22.94
C LEU A 43 -14.01 6.90 -23.65
N THR A 44 -15.24 6.40 -23.74
CA THR A 44 -15.55 5.12 -24.37
C THR A 44 -15.79 5.22 -25.87
N ALA A 45 -16.08 6.40 -26.41
CA ALA A 45 -16.37 6.67 -27.82
C ALA A 45 -15.14 6.57 -28.77
N GLY A 46 -14.04 5.95 -28.33
CA GLY A 46 -13.00 5.44 -29.24
C GLY A 46 -12.10 6.50 -29.90
N MET A 47 -12.02 7.73 -29.38
CA MET A 47 -10.98 8.66 -29.84
C MET A 47 -9.61 8.25 -29.26
N PRO A 48 -8.55 8.11 -30.08
CA PRO A 48 -7.24 7.72 -29.59
C PRO A 48 -6.72 8.76 -28.60
N PHE A 49 -6.25 8.29 -27.44
CA PHE A 49 -5.71 9.07 -26.30
C PHE A 49 -4.77 10.24 -26.69
N LYS A 50 -4.13 10.18 -27.86
CA LYS A 50 -3.21 11.21 -28.37
C LYS A 50 -3.87 12.52 -28.83
N ARG A 51 -5.21 12.59 -28.92
CA ARG A 51 -5.93 13.78 -29.44
C ARG A 51 -6.77 14.54 -28.41
N GLN A 52 -6.74 14.14 -27.14
CA GLN A 52 -7.47 14.87 -26.10
C GLN A 52 -6.61 16.03 -25.57
N GLY A 53 -7.12 17.26 -25.66
CA GLY A 53 -6.51 18.43 -25.05
C GLY A 53 -6.52 18.33 -23.51
N SER A 54 -5.63 19.07 -22.85
CA SER A 54 -5.49 19.05 -21.39
C SER A 54 -6.81 19.42 -20.70
N VAL A 55 -7.31 18.52 -19.86
CA VAL A 55 -8.49 18.73 -19.01
C VAL A 55 -8.21 19.87 -18.04
N GLN A 56 -8.97 20.96 -18.14
CA GLN A 56 -8.92 22.06 -17.19
C GLN A 56 -9.86 21.76 -16.02
N LEU A 57 -9.30 21.25 -14.93
CA LEU A 57 -9.99 21.14 -13.65
C LEU A 57 -10.22 22.55 -13.09
N LYS A 58 -11.39 23.13 -13.31
CA LYS A 58 -11.84 24.31 -12.56
C LYS A 58 -12.67 23.86 -11.35
N GLY A 59 -11.98 23.30 -10.37
CA GLY A 59 -12.57 23.00 -9.06
C GLY A 59 -12.51 24.24 -8.16
N LYS A 60 -13.61 24.99 -8.07
CA LYS A 60 -13.91 25.81 -6.89
C LYS A 60 -14.43 24.84 -5.82
N VAL A 61 -13.59 24.46 -4.86
CA VAL A 61 -14.05 23.77 -3.65
C VAL A 61 -14.28 24.84 -2.60
N ALA A 62 -15.56 25.16 -2.38
CA ALA A 62 -15.98 25.90 -1.21
C ALA A 62 -15.84 24.97 0.00
N VAL A 63 -15.10 25.45 1.00
CA VAL A 63 -14.97 24.84 2.31
C VAL A 63 -16.30 24.96 3.03
N GLU A 64 -16.93 23.84 3.35
CA GLU A 64 -17.93 23.73 4.41
C GLU A 64 -17.63 22.44 5.21
N GLU A 65 -16.95 22.59 6.34
CA GLU A 65 -17.19 21.75 7.52
C GLU A 65 -18.62 22.04 8.03
N PRO A 66 -19.36 21.10 8.66
CA PRO A 66 -18.85 20.26 9.76
C PRO A 66 -19.45 18.84 9.88
N ALA A 67 -18.77 17.98 10.67
CA ALA A 67 -19.34 17.15 11.74
C ALA A 67 -18.49 15.90 11.96
N GLU A 68 -17.97 15.77 13.18
CA GLU A 68 -17.29 14.60 13.73
C GLU A 68 -18.06 13.29 13.42
N LYS A 69 -17.43 12.44 12.62
CA LYS A 69 -17.71 11.00 12.58
C LYS A 69 -16.38 10.26 12.54
N GLU A 70 -16.22 9.43 13.55
CA GLU A 70 -15.36 8.25 13.67
C GLU A 70 -14.32 8.11 12.56
N ALA A 71 -13.05 8.28 12.95
CA ALA A 71 -11.88 7.99 12.13
C ALA A 71 -11.90 6.51 11.70
N GLU A 72 -12.60 6.22 10.61
CA GLU A 72 -12.22 5.14 9.71
C GLU A 72 -10.81 5.47 9.24
N ASN A 73 -9.90 4.58 9.62
CA ASN A 73 -8.51 4.55 9.25
C ASN A 73 -8.42 4.35 7.73
N GLU A 74 -8.62 5.44 6.97
CA GLU A 74 -8.20 5.51 5.59
C GLU A 74 -6.71 5.14 5.59
N PRO A 75 -6.27 4.17 4.78
CA PRO A 75 -4.86 3.87 4.70
C PRO A 75 -4.22 5.14 4.13
N GLU A 76 -3.50 5.88 4.98
CA GLU A 76 -2.48 6.80 4.48
C GLU A 76 -1.72 6.00 3.41
N GLU A 77 -1.71 6.52 2.17
CA GLU A 77 -0.91 5.94 1.11
C GLU A 77 0.55 6.13 1.52
N VAL A 78 1.05 5.24 2.38
CA VAL A 78 2.44 5.25 2.80
C VAL A 78 3.24 4.94 1.54
N VAL A 79 3.79 6.00 0.93
CA VAL A 79 4.63 5.92 -0.25
C VAL A 79 6.00 5.46 0.20
N VAL A 80 6.38 4.26 -0.20
CA VAL A 80 7.76 3.79 -0.12
C VAL A 80 8.46 4.31 -1.36
N SER A 81 9.56 5.05 -1.20
CA SER A 81 10.31 5.48 -2.37
C SER A 81 10.95 4.26 -3.04
N SER A 82 10.83 4.16 -4.37
CA SER A 82 11.44 3.06 -5.12
C SER A 82 12.96 2.96 -4.85
N ALA A 83 13.62 4.08 -4.60
CA ALA A 83 15.05 4.14 -4.28
C ALA A 83 15.43 3.43 -2.97
N GLU A 84 14.61 3.54 -1.91
CA GLU A 84 14.88 2.89 -0.63
C GLU A 84 14.75 1.37 -0.73
N TYR A 85 13.70 0.91 -1.43
CA TYR A 85 13.49 -0.50 -1.67
C TYR A 85 14.63 -1.10 -2.51
N LEU A 86 15.06 -0.40 -3.56
CA LEU A 86 16.17 -0.84 -4.41
C LEU A 86 17.48 -0.99 -3.62
N LYS A 87 17.85 -0.03 -2.76
CA LYS A 87 19.05 -0.15 -1.91
C LYS A 87 19.01 -1.40 -1.04
N LEU A 88 17.83 -1.74 -0.54
CA LEU A 88 17.64 -2.91 0.30
C LEU A 88 17.75 -4.21 -0.50
N VAL A 89 17.14 -4.25 -1.68
CA VAL A 89 17.28 -5.38 -2.61
C VAL A 89 18.74 -5.53 -3.02
N GLU A 90 19.43 -4.47 -3.44
CA GLU A 90 20.83 -4.47 -3.84
C GLU A 90 21.74 -5.05 -2.75
N LYS A 91 21.55 -4.63 -1.49
CA LYS A 91 22.35 -5.12 -0.37
C LYS A 91 22.20 -6.63 -0.14
N TYR A 92 21.00 -7.16 -0.34
CA TYR A 92 20.69 -8.57 -0.10
C TYR A 92 20.63 -9.41 -1.38
N THR A 93 21.04 -8.86 -2.51
CA THR A 93 21.14 -9.61 -3.76
C THR A 93 22.45 -10.40 -3.77
N ASP A 94 22.36 -11.70 -4.02
CA ASP A 94 23.53 -12.56 -4.15
C ASP A 94 24.28 -12.32 -5.47
N LYS A 95 25.49 -12.87 -5.59
CA LYS A 95 26.28 -12.84 -6.84
C LYS A 95 25.56 -13.38 -8.07
N SER A 96 24.48 -14.15 -7.87
CA SER A 96 23.60 -14.70 -8.90
C SER A 96 22.51 -13.74 -9.37
N GLY A 97 22.41 -12.54 -8.79
CA GLY A 97 21.38 -11.54 -9.12
C GLY A 97 20.01 -11.82 -8.49
N LYS A 98 19.92 -12.81 -7.58
CA LYS A 98 18.68 -13.13 -6.86
C LYS A 98 18.71 -12.60 -5.43
N LEU A 99 17.57 -12.15 -4.94
CA LEU A 99 17.40 -11.73 -3.55
C LEU A 99 17.61 -12.93 -2.60
N SER A 100 18.55 -12.78 -1.67
CA SER A 100 18.96 -13.82 -0.73
C SER A 100 18.29 -13.64 0.63
N TYR A 101 17.21 -14.38 0.85
CA TYR A 101 16.50 -14.38 2.12
C TYR A 101 17.38 -14.94 3.26
N ASP A 102 18.26 -15.89 2.97
CA ASP A 102 19.20 -16.44 3.93
C ASP A 102 20.18 -15.36 4.44
N LEU A 103 20.71 -14.53 3.53
CA LEU A 103 21.62 -13.44 3.90
C LEU A 103 20.89 -12.40 4.76
N LEU A 104 19.66 -12.06 4.38
CA LEU A 104 18.81 -11.13 5.10
C LEU A 104 18.51 -11.64 6.52
N ASN A 105 18.04 -12.88 6.67
CA ASN A 105 17.76 -13.47 7.98
C ASN A 105 19.02 -13.55 8.85
N LYS A 106 20.15 -14.00 8.28
CA LYS A 106 21.44 -14.06 9.01
C LYS A 106 21.88 -12.70 9.52
N ASP A 107 21.73 -11.63 8.72
CA ASP A 107 22.09 -10.27 9.13
C ASP A 107 21.19 -9.77 10.28
N MET A 108 19.87 -10.00 10.18
CA MET A 108 18.91 -9.65 11.24
C MET A 108 19.19 -10.39 12.55
N ILE A 109 19.43 -11.71 12.47
CA ILE A 109 19.77 -12.53 13.62
C ILE A 109 21.08 -12.02 14.25
N LYS A 110 22.15 -11.85 13.46
CA LYS A 110 23.43 -11.35 13.98
C LYS A 110 23.28 -10.02 14.71
N PHE A 111 22.54 -9.08 14.12
CA PHE A 111 22.25 -7.80 14.75
C PHE A 111 21.47 -7.93 16.06
N ALA A 112 20.43 -8.77 16.09
CA ALA A 112 19.66 -9.03 17.30
C ALA A 112 20.50 -9.66 18.43
N HIS A 113 21.51 -10.46 18.10
CA HIS A 113 22.44 -11.03 19.07
C HIS A 113 23.46 -10.01 19.61
N SER A 114 23.94 -9.11 18.76
CA SER A 114 24.96 -8.12 19.12
C SER A 114 24.39 -6.86 19.77
N SER A 115 23.12 -6.53 19.53
CA SER A 115 22.50 -5.31 20.04
C SER A 115 22.19 -5.40 21.54
N SER A 116 22.76 -4.48 22.33
CA SER A 116 22.47 -4.34 23.76
C SER A 116 21.03 -3.90 24.02
N VAL A 117 20.44 -3.11 23.12
CA VAL A 117 19.04 -2.66 23.22
C VAL A 117 18.10 -3.85 23.08
N VAL A 118 18.36 -4.75 22.12
CA VAL A 118 17.55 -5.96 21.94
C VAL A 118 17.64 -6.87 23.16
N ARG A 119 18.82 -7.00 23.78
CA ARG A 119 18.97 -7.77 25.03
C ARG A 119 18.12 -7.18 26.16
N LYS A 120 18.18 -5.86 26.37
CA LYS A 120 17.35 -5.17 27.36
C LYS A 120 15.86 -5.32 27.08
N MET A 121 15.44 -5.29 25.81
CA MET A 121 14.04 -5.54 25.44
C MET A 121 13.60 -6.97 25.79
N ILE A 122 14.46 -7.96 25.54
CA ILE A 122 14.18 -9.36 25.88
C ILE A 122 14.07 -9.53 27.40
N GLU A 123 15.04 -9.01 28.17
CA GLU A 123 15.04 -9.04 29.64
C GLU A 123 13.84 -8.29 30.23
N GLY A 124 13.42 -7.20 29.59
CA GLY A 124 12.21 -6.44 29.94
C GLY A 124 10.89 -7.11 29.52
N GLY A 125 10.93 -8.31 28.94
CA GLY A 125 9.72 -9.07 28.56
C GLY A 125 9.00 -8.53 27.32
N ALA A 126 9.69 -7.81 26.44
CA ALA A 126 9.11 -7.28 25.20
C ALA A 126 8.54 -8.39 24.31
N LYS A 127 7.46 -8.06 23.58
CA LYS A 127 6.80 -9.03 22.70
C LYS A 127 7.67 -9.31 21.46
N PRO A 128 7.57 -10.52 20.85
CA PRO A 128 8.31 -10.84 19.63
C PRO A 128 8.10 -9.80 18.50
N LYS A 129 6.88 -9.26 18.38
CA LYS A 129 6.53 -8.24 17.38
C LYS A 129 7.28 -6.92 17.59
N GLU A 130 7.45 -6.50 18.84
CA GLU A 130 8.15 -5.25 19.20
C GLU A 130 9.65 -5.37 18.89
N ILE A 131 10.24 -6.51 19.29
CA ILE A 131 11.66 -6.79 18.99
C ILE A 131 11.89 -6.87 17.47
N LYS A 132 10.99 -7.55 16.75
CA LYS A 132 11.02 -7.60 15.28
C LYS A 132 11.01 -6.19 14.69
N SER A 133 10.03 -5.37 15.07
CA SER A 133 9.87 -4.00 14.56
C SER A 133 11.10 -3.14 14.79
N TYR A 134 11.68 -3.21 16.00
CA TYR A 134 12.90 -2.49 16.33
C TYR A 134 14.10 -2.92 15.46
N VAL A 135 14.31 -4.23 15.31
CA VAL A 135 15.42 -4.78 14.54
C VAL A 135 15.28 -4.42 13.06
N THR A 136 14.11 -4.66 12.46
CA THR A 136 13.88 -4.36 11.04
C THR A 136 13.94 -2.86 10.78
N GLY A 137 13.31 -2.04 11.62
CA GLY A 137 13.33 -0.58 11.48
C GLY A 137 14.74 -0.01 11.56
N THR A 138 15.52 -0.41 12.58
CA THR A 138 16.90 0.06 12.73
C THR A 138 17.77 -0.36 11.55
N LYS A 139 17.65 -1.62 11.11
CA LYS A 139 18.44 -2.13 9.98
C LYS A 139 18.04 -1.47 8.67
N PHE A 140 16.76 -1.28 8.41
CA PHE A 140 16.29 -0.70 7.16
C PHE A 140 16.70 0.77 7.07
N ARG A 141 16.53 1.55 8.14
CA ARG A 141 17.05 2.95 8.25
C ARG A 141 18.55 3.04 7.96
N ASN A 142 19.34 2.13 8.54
CA ASN A 142 20.78 2.10 8.31
C ASN A 142 21.18 1.73 6.87
N ILE A 143 20.37 0.92 6.19
CA ILE A 143 20.64 0.48 4.81
C ILE A 143 20.23 1.54 3.80
N THR A 144 19.05 2.12 4.00
CA THR A 144 18.53 3.16 3.11
C THR A 144 19.28 4.48 3.29
N GLY A 145 19.88 4.69 4.46
CA GLY A 145 20.48 5.96 4.87
C GLY A 145 19.43 7.01 5.25
N ASN A 146 18.15 6.59 5.38
CA ASN A 146 17.06 7.46 5.79
C ASN A 146 16.72 7.21 7.26
N ALA A 147 17.09 8.16 8.13
CA ALA A 147 16.79 8.08 9.56
C ALA A 147 15.29 8.30 9.88
N GLU A 148 14.57 8.98 8.99
CA GLU A 148 13.15 9.35 9.15
C GLU A 148 12.18 8.28 8.63
N LEU A 149 12.72 7.13 8.17
CA LEU A 149 11.90 6.04 7.66
C LEU A 149 10.90 5.58 8.72
N THR A 150 9.60 5.73 8.44
CA THR A 150 8.55 5.44 9.41
C THR A 150 8.37 3.94 9.58
N ASP A 151 7.84 3.52 10.73
CA ASP A 151 7.59 2.10 11.00
C ASP A 151 6.59 1.51 10.00
N ALA A 152 5.65 2.33 9.49
CA ALA A 152 4.71 1.92 8.45
C ALA A 152 5.39 1.72 7.09
N GLN A 153 6.36 2.57 6.72
CA GLN A 153 7.16 2.38 5.50
C GLN A 153 7.98 1.10 5.59
N VAL A 154 8.59 0.82 6.75
CA VAL A 154 9.33 -0.42 6.98
C VAL A 154 8.42 -1.64 6.86
N ALA A 155 7.21 -1.59 7.41
CA ALA A 155 6.22 -2.66 7.27
C ALA A 155 5.89 -2.91 5.80
N LYS A 156 5.57 -1.86 5.03
CA LYS A 156 5.31 -1.99 3.58
C LYS A 156 6.50 -2.55 2.81
N MET A 157 7.73 -2.15 3.15
CA MET A 157 8.92 -2.72 2.52
C MET A 157 9.03 -4.23 2.80
N ILE A 158 8.70 -4.68 4.01
CA ILE A 158 8.67 -6.11 4.34
C ILE A 158 7.57 -6.82 3.53
N ASP A 159 6.38 -6.22 3.43
CA ASP A 159 5.27 -6.78 2.67
C ASP A 159 5.65 -6.97 1.18
N LEU A 160 6.29 -5.97 0.57
CA LEU A 160 6.80 -6.05 -0.80
C LEU A 160 7.86 -7.15 -0.98
N LEU A 161 8.73 -7.36 0.01
CA LEU A 161 9.68 -8.47 -0.03
C LEU A 161 8.97 -9.83 0.15
N ASP A 162 7.91 -9.86 0.95
CA ASP A 162 7.11 -11.06 1.26
C ASP A 162 6.30 -11.51 0.04
N GLU A 163 5.81 -10.60 -0.80
CA GLU A 163 5.15 -10.93 -2.07
C GLU A 163 6.01 -11.81 -2.98
N VAL A 164 7.33 -11.62 -2.94
CA VAL A 164 8.29 -12.37 -3.75
C VAL A 164 8.73 -13.68 -3.06
N SER A 165 8.43 -13.83 -1.75
CA SER A 165 8.89 -14.95 -0.94
C SER A 165 7.80 -16.00 -0.69
N PRO A 166 7.97 -17.25 -1.16
CA PRO A 166 6.97 -18.30 -0.95
C PRO A 166 6.82 -18.77 0.52
N LYS A 167 7.75 -18.39 1.40
CA LYS A 167 7.80 -18.85 2.80
C LYS A 167 7.83 -17.71 3.82
N GLY A 168 7.72 -16.46 3.36
CA GLY A 168 7.95 -15.26 4.17
C GLY A 168 9.44 -14.96 4.35
N VAL A 169 9.83 -13.72 4.10
CA VAL A 169 11.19 -13.17 4.10
C VAL A 169 11.87 -13.33 5.44
N LEU A 170 11.13 -13.15 6.54
CA LEU A 170 11.68 -13.09 7.90
C LEU A 170 11.36 -14.33 8.75
N LYS A 171 11.01 -15.45 8.11
CA LYS A 171 10.57 -16.66 8.84
C LYS A 171 11.63 -17.16 9.82
N GLU A 172 12.87 -17.33 9.37
CA GLU A 172 13.96 -17.85 10.21
C GLU A 172 14.29 -16.91 11.37
N PHE A 173 14.29 -15.60 11.12
CA PHE A 173 14.45 -14.60 12.17
C PHE A 173 13.35 -14.68 13.23
N ASN A 174 12.09 -14.85 12.81
CA ASN A 174 10.96 -14.99 13.74
C ASN A 174 11.07 -16.26 14.60
N ASP A 175 11.50 -17.36 14.00
CA ASP A 175 11.67 -18.63 14.72
C ASP A 175 12.84 -18.55 15.73
N GLU A 176 13.92 -17.88 15.37
CA GLU A 176 15.05 -17.60 16.27
C GLU A 176 14.63 -16.73 17.47
N LEU A 177 13.87 -15.66 17.22
CA LEU A 177 13.32 -14.81 18.29
C LEU A 177 12.44 -15.60 19.25
N ARG A 178 11.55 -16.45 18.72
CA ARG A 178 10.68 -17.31 19.55
C ARG A 178 11.51 -18.28 20.40
N ARG A 179 12.56 -18.88 19.83
CA ARG A 179 13.44 -19.78 20.56
C ARG A 179 14.11 -19.08 21.74
N LYS A 180 14.65 -17.87 21.52
CA LYS A 180 15.28 -17.09 22.59
C LYS A 180 14.34 -16.67 23.69
N LEU A 181 13.13 -16.23 23.32
CA LEU A 181 12.13 -15.81 24.31
C LEU A 181 11.60 -16.98 25.14
N ARG A 182 11.65 -18.21 24.63
CA ARG A 182 11.37 -19.43 25.40
C ARG A 182 12.52 -19.76 26.35
N ALA A 183 13.75 -19.73 25.86
CA ALA A 183 14.95 -20.02 26.65
C ALA A 183 15.22 -19.05 27.83
N GLN A 184 14.52 -17.91 27.89
CA GLN A 184 14.55 -17.00 29.04
C GLN A 184 13.48 -17.31 30.10
N LYS A 185 12.45 -18.07 29.76
CA LYS A 185 11.37 -18.44 30.69
C LYS A 185 11.67 -19.73 31.46
N ASP A 186 12.62 -20.51 30.96
CA ASP A 186 13.16 -21.73 31.58
C ASP A 186 14.40 -21.37 32.43
#